data_AF-A0A956DWM4-F1
#
_entry.id   AF-A0A956DWM4-F1
#
_cell.length_a   1.000
_cell.length_b   1.000
_cell.length_c   1.000
_cell.angle_alpha   90.00
_cell.angle_beta   90.00
_cell.angle_gamma   90.00
#
_symmetry.space_group_name_H-M   'P 1'
#
loop_
_entity.id
_entity.type
_entity.pdbx_description
1 polymer ?
#
loop_
_entity_poly.entity_id
_entity_poly.type
_entity_poly.pdbx_seq_one_letter_code
_entity_poly.pdbx_strand_id
1 'polypeptide(L)'
;MLSDAERAAIFQQQVQGADDIQGIEHLKVHGTGVGARVLRSSDGADLVEDDGDVGWVDRHESRVPPEQWRDDWGPLLNRSPQEQVEELVFHEMTLDTLKGDAEKIEQRLLSFGYGSVGQWYRVRSTVLKYYGERTGPLVANCVFGGDAFAAAAWKASRRLETERGEAALQANPGLMEPIAGVSFELYAQLTAKVASVSESEFVQLLATHGLDMPAWLQANSQWTARMQNDSSGTLGRLFGEAYMAQGVGAHGAAGQAAVATDFNGTGAGGEEPMSFERYCELAGAMAAWGEMGVDMSAEVERRFGVSIMDYGNIASWWMTRMMEDMSLQSAYSEKLEFYQRQYAAGQPNVAQGISF
;
A
#
# COMPACT_ATOMS: atom_id res chain seq x y z
N MET A 1 54.44 -0.04 5.72
CA MET A 1 53.16 0.55 5.27
C MET A 1 53.40 1.10 3.88
N LEU A 2 52.61 0.69 2.90
CA LEU A 2 52.68 1.25 1.54
C LEU A 2 52.15 2.68 1.55
N SER A 3 52.83 3.57 0.83
CA SER A 3 52.40 4.94 0.59
C SER A 3 51.13 4.98 -0.27
N ASP A 4 50.39 6.09 -0.21
CA ASP A 4 49.13 6.22 -0.96
C ASP A 4 49.35 6.19 -2.47
N ALA A 5 50.53 6.64 -2.95
CA ALA A 5 50.94 6.52 -4.34
C ALA A 5 51.19 5.06 -4.77
N GLU A 6 51.77 4.25 -3.89
CA GLU A 6 51.99 2.82 -4.15
C GLU A 6 50.67 2.04 -4.14
N ARG A 7 49.71 2.42 -3.28
CA ARG A 7 48.36 1.83 -3.28
C ARG A 7 47.58 2.20 -4.54
N ALA A 8 47.65 3.46 -4.98
CA ALA A 8 47.01 3.91 -6.21
C ALA A 8 47.59 3.21 -7.45
N ALA A 9 48.90 3.01 -7.51
CA ALA A 9 49.56 2.31 -8.62
C ALA A 9 49.20 0.82 -8.68
N ILE A 10 49.10 0.15 -7.52
CA ILE A 10 48.65 -1.25 -7.44
C ILE A 10 47.18 -1.37 -7.87
N PHE A 11 46.33 -0.42 -7.47
CA PHE A 11 44.92 -0.40 -7.86
C PHE A 11 44.77 -0.15 -9.38
N GLN A 12 45.55 0.75 -9.97
CA GLN A 12 45.54 1.00 -11.40
C GLN A 12 46.02 -0.22 -12.23
N GLN A 13 47.02 -0.96 -11.75
CA GLN A 13 47.49 -2.20 -12.38
C GLN A 13 46.47 -3.34 -12.29
N GLN A 14 45.67 -3.41 -11.22
CA GLN A 14 44.61 -4.41 -11.08
C GLN A 14 43.37 -4.11 -11.93
N VAL A 15 43.09 -2.83 -12.21
CA VAL A 15 41.95 -2.41 -13.03
C VAL A 15 42.24 -2.55 -14.53
N GLN A 16 43.49 -2.40 -14.97
CA GLN A 16 43.87 -2.45 -16.40
C GLN A 16 43.96 -3.86 -17.03
N GLY A 17 43.54 -4.91 -16.31
CA GLY A 17 43.53 -6.29 -16.82
C GLY A 17 42.23 -7.05 -16.59
N ALA A 18 41.15 -6.36 -16.20
CA ALA A 18 39.89 -7.01 -15.78
C ALA A 18 38.99 -7.46 -16.94
N ASP A 19 39.31 -7.10 -18.19
CA ASP A 19 38.45 -7.42 -19.33
C ASP A 19 38.52 -8.90 -19.77
N ASP A 20 39.44 -9.72 -19.23
CA ASP A 20 39.66 -11.12 -19.65
C ASP A 20 40.03 -12.12 -18.52
N ILE A 21 39.57 -11.92 -17.27
CA ILE A 21 39.86 -12.88 -16.18
C ILE A 21 38.66 -13.79 -15.87
N GLN A 22 38.74 -15.04 -16.32
CA GLN A 22 38.01 -16.15 -15.70
C GLN A 22 38.63 -16.44 -14.32
N GLY A 23 37.88 -16.20 -13.24
CA GLY A 23 38.33 -16.47 -11.86
C GLY A 23 37.82 -15.51 -10.77
N ILE A 24 36.63 -14.90 -10.93
CA ILE A 24 36.05 -13.90 -10.00
C ILE A 24 35.50 -14.54 -8.70
N GLU A 25 35.69 -15.85 -8.50
CA GLU A 25 35.03 -16.65 -7.45
C GLU A 25 35.49 -16.33 -6.01
N HIS A 26 36.50 -15.48 -5.82
CA HIS A 26 37.13 -15.22 -4.53
C HIS A 26 37.38 -13.74 -4.18
N LEU A 27 36.67 -12.80 -4.81
CA LEU A 27 36.74 -11.40 -4.36
C LEU A 27 36.00 -11.23 -3.03
N LYS A 28 36.75 -10.90 -1.98
CA LYS A 28 36.18 -10.42 -0.71
C LYS A 28 35.47 -9.09 -0.96
N VAL A 29 34.16 -9.13 -1.06
CA VAL A 29 33.33 -7.93 -1.09
C VAL A 29 33.31 -7.34 0.32
N HIS A 30 33.79 -6.10 0.47
CA HIS A 30 33.62 -5.37 1.72
C HIS A 30 32.13 -5.15 1.98
N GLY A 31 31.60 -5.74 3.06
CA GLY A 31 30.21 -5.54 3.50
C GLY A 31 29.31 -6.76 3.41
N THR A 32 29.75 -7.85 2.78
CA THR A 32 29.06 -9.14 2.78
C THR A 32 29.72 -10.05 3.81
N GLY A 33 28.98 -10.98 4.42
CA GLY A 33 29.51 -11.86 5.47
C GLY A 33 30.78 -12.60 5.07
N VAL A 34 31.48 -13.18 6.06
CA VAL A 34 32.62 -14.08 5.82
C VAL A 34 32.07 -15.37 5.20
N GLY A 35 31.85 -15.39 3.88
CA GLY A 35 31.22 -16.50 3.18
C GLY A 35 30.56 -16.14 1.85
N ALA A 36 30.25 -14.87 1.63
CA ALA A 36 29.50 -14.48 0.45
C ALA A 36 30.30 -14.60 -0.86
N ARG A 37 29.65 -15.11 -1.90
CA ARG A 37 30.22 -15.33 -3.25
C ARG A 37 29.55 -14.42 -4.27
N VAL A 38 30.34 -13.68 -5.04
CA VAL A 38 29.82 -12.91 -6.19
C VAL A 38 29.55 -13.87 -7.34
N LEU A 39 28.30 -13.92 -7.79
CA LEU A 39 27.86 -14.72 -8.93
C LEU A 39 27.94 -13.97 -10.25
N ARG A 40 27.60 -12.67 -10.24
CA ARG A 40 27.55 -11.79 -11.41
C ARG A 40 27.72 -10.34 -10.98
N SER A 41 28.33 -9.52 -11.82
CA SER A 41 28.39 -8.07 -11.64
C SER A 41 27.75 -7.36 -12.83
N SER A 42 27.03 -6.28 -12.59
CA SER A 42 26.38 -5.47 -13.63
C SER A 42 26.28 -4.02 -13.20
N ASP A 43 26.97 -3.13 -13.91
CA ASP A 43 26.82 -1.67 -13.80
C ASP A 43 26.88 -1.12 -12.35
N GLY A 44 27.81 -1.63 -11.53
CA GLY A 44 27.95 -1.22 -10.13
C GLY A 44 26.96 -1.88 -9.16
N ALA A 45 26.35 -2.99 -9.55
CA ALA A 45 25.66 -3.92 -8.65
C ALA A 45 26.27 -5.32 -8.76
N ASP A 46 26.35 -6.02 -7.63
CA ASP A 46 26.81 -7.41 -7.56
C ASP A 46 25.65 -8.33 -7.15
N LEU A 47 25.45 -9.42 -7.89
CA LEU A 47 24.62 -10.53 -7.48
C LEU A 47 25.44 -11.43 -6.56
N VAL A 48 25.03 -11.52 -5.31
CA VAL A 48 25.77 -12.20 -4.25
C VAL A 48 24.96 -13.37 -3.71
N GLU A 49 25.61 -14.49 -3.48
CA GLU A 49 25.11 -15.64 -2.72
C GLU A 49 25.72 -15.61 -1.31
N ASP A 50 24.90 -15.55 -0.27
CA ASP A 50 25.33 -15.59 1.14
C ASP A 50 24.42 -16.56 1.90
N ASP A 51 24.99 -17.60 2.51
CA ASP A 51 24.26 -18.67 3.20
C ASP A 51 23.10 -19.33 2.41
N GLY A 52 23.23 -19.36 1.07
CA GLY A 52 22.24 -19.93 0.15
C GLY A 52 21.16 -18.93 -0.29
N ASP A 53 21.15 -17.72 0.26
CA ASP A 53 20.32 -16.62 -0.21
C ASP A 53 21.03 -15.88 -1.34
N VAL A 54 20.33 -15.68 -2.45
CA VAL A 54 20.86 -14.98 -3.63
C VAL A 54 20.16 -13.63 -3.76
N GLY A 55 20.94 -12.54 -3.80
CA GLY A 55 20.42 -11.18 -3.86
C GLY A 55 21.37 -10.17 -4.49
N TRP A 56 20.81 -9.10 -5.01
CA TRP A 56 21.58 -7.98 -5.54
C TRP A 56 22.07 -7.06 -4.41
N VAL A 57 23.29 -6.54 -4.56
CA VAL A 57 23.94 -5.62 -3.63
C VAL A 57 24.49 -4.43 -4.40
N ASP A 58 24.25 -3.22 -3.88
CA ASP A 58 24.79 -1.97 -4.42
C ASP A 58 26.30 -1.85 -4.18
N ARG A 59 27.07 -1.47 -5.21
CA ARG A 59 28.52 -1.23 -5.14
C ARG A 59 28.88 0.23 -5.46
N HIS A 60 27.89 1.08 -5.72
CA HIS A 60 28.15 2.49 -5.91
C HIS A 60 28.66 3.14 -4.62
N GLU A 61 29.58 4.09 -4.79
CA GLU A 61 30.14 4.83 -3.66
C GLU A 61 29.14 5.89 -3.17
N SER A 62 28.24 5.48 -2.28
CA SER A 62 27.25 6.35 -1.64
C SER A 62 27.79 7.02 -0.37
N ARG A 63 29.03 6.73 0.07
CA ARG A 63 29.69 7.41 1.19
C ARG A 63 30.41 8.68 0.73
N VAL A 64 29.75 9.42 -0.15
CA VAL A 64 30.17 10.76 -0.59
C VAL A 64 29.21 11.82 -0.07
N PRO A 65 29.68 13.06 0.12
CA PRO A 65 28.80 14.20 0.29
C PRO A 65 27.83 14.34 -0.90
N PRO A 66 26.57 14.72 -0.68
CA PRO A 66 25.57 14.76 -1.76
C PRO A 66 25.89 15.71 -2.94
N GLU A 67 26.71 16.74 -2.73
CA GLU A 67 27.23 17.59 -3.79
C GLU A 67 28.23 16.89 -4.73
N GLN A 68 28.84 15.78 -4.29
CA GLN A 68 29.73 14.94 -5.09
C GLN A 68 29.00 13.78 -5.75
N TRP A 69 27.74 13.53 -5.37
CA TRP A 69 26.92 12.50 -6.00
C TRP A 69 26.51 12.91 -7.41
N ARG A 70 26.78 12.03 -8.36
CA ARG A 70 26.33 12.19 -9.75
C ARG A 70 24.90 11.67 -9.87
N ASP A 71 23.97 12.59 -10.11
CA ASP A 71 22.57 12.26 -10.27
C ASP A 71 22.34 11.35 -11.49
N ASP A 72 21.52 10.33 -11.30
CA ASP A 72 20.96 9.47 -12.34
C ASP A 72 19.47 9.35 -12.03
N TRP A 73 18.62 9.90 -12.88
CA TRP A 73 17.16 9.84 -12.69
C TRP A 73 16.52 8.67 -13.42
N GLY A 74 17.26 8.00 -14.32
CA GLY A 74 16.76 6.88 -15.14
C GLY A 74 15.34 7.12 -15.69
N PRO A 75 14.40 6.18 -15.49
CA PRO A 75 13.02 6.32 -16.00
C PRO A 75 12.19 7.41 -15.30
N LEU A 76 12.72 8.05 -14.24
CA LEU A 76 12.02 9.06 -13.45
C LEU A 76 12.34 10.50 -13.90
N LEU A 77 13.26 10.70 -14.86
CA LEU A 77 13.78 12.03 -15.23
C LEU A 77 12.70 13.05 -15.61
N ASN A 78 11.65 12.63 -16.32
CA ASN A 78 10.62 13.53 -16.86
C ASN A 78 9.36 13.62 -15.97
N ARG A 79 9.44 13.12 -14.74
CA ARG A 79 8.34 13.12 -13.78
C ARG A 79 8.41 14.33 -12.85
N SER A 80 7.28 14.78 -12.34
CA SER A 80 7.26 15.77 -11.26
C SER A 80 7.93 15.22 -9.99
N PRO A 81 8.43 16.08 -9.07
CA PRO A 81 9.03 15.63 -7.82
C PRO A 81 8.19 14.63 -7.03
N GLN A 82 6.88 14.85 -6.97
CA GLN A 82 5.94 13.95 -6.32
C GLN A 82 5.89 12.58 -7.02
N GLU A 83 5.70 12.57 -8.33
CA GLU A 83 5.65 11.33 -9.13
C GLU A 83 6.98 10.56 -9.09
N GLN A 84 8.12 11.23 -8.95
CA GLN A 84 9.42 10.58 -8.78
C GLN A 84 9.48 9.74 -7.50
N VAL A 85 8.98 10.30 -6.39
CA VAL A 85 8.91 9.60 -5.10
C VAL A 85 7.89 8.47 -5.17
N GLU A 86 6.69 8.73 -5.68
CA GLU A 86 5.61 7.75 -5.79
C GLU A 86 6.02 6.52 -6.63
N GLU A 87 6.64 6.73 -7.79
CA GLU A 87 7.07 5.63 -8.66
C GLU A 87 8.27 4.88 -8.07
N LEU A 88 9.23 5.56 -7.43
CA LEU A 88 10.32 4.86 -6.75
C LEU A 88 9.78 3.94 -5.65
N VAL A 89 8.87 4.44 -4.81
CA VAL A 89 8.30 3.65 -3.71
C VAL A 89 7.47 2.49 -4.26
N PHE A 90 6.71 2.70 -5.34
CA PHE A 90 6.02 1.61 -6.02
C PHE A 90 7.00 0.55 -6.57
N HIS A 91 8.10 0.97 -7.18
CA HIS A 91 9.13 0.05 -7.65
C HIS A 91 9.75 -0.73 -6.49
N GLU A 92 10.18 -0.06 -5.39
CA GLU A 92 10.69 -0.71 -4.17
C GLU A 92 9.75 -1.80 -3.66
N MET A 93 8.49 -1.41 -3.39
CA MET A 93 7.49 -2.34 -2.83
C MET A 93 7.23 -3.51 -3.77
N THR A 94 7.24 -3.29 -5.09
CA THR A 94 7.09 -4.37 -6.06
C THR A 94 8.29 -5.33 -6.01
N LEU A 95 9.51 -4.81 -5.93
CA LEU A 95 10.72 -5.64 -5.87
C LEU A 95 10.80 -6.42 -4.56
N ASP A 96 10.32 -5.87 -3.44
CA ASP A 96 10.21 -6.59 -2.17
C ASP A 96 9.31 -7.83 -2.26
N THR A 97 8.27 -7.80 -3.12
CA THR A 97 7.44 -9.00 -3.38
C THR A 97 8.18 -10.10 -4.12
N LEU A 98 9.31 -9.78 -4.75
CA LEU A 98 10.15 -10.66 -5.55
C LEU A 98 11.44 -11.06 -4.80
N LYS A 99 11.55 -10.72 -3.52
CA LYS A 99 12.73 -11.02 -2.70
C LYS A 99 13.05 -12.52 -2.74
N GLY A 100 14.31 -12.84 -3.02
CA GLY A 100 14.79 -14.22 -3.22
C GLY A 100 14.75 -14.70 -4.68
N ASP A 101 14.21 -13.90 -5.61
CA ASP A 101 14.19 -14.21 -7.04
C ASP A 101 14.90 -13.09 -7.83
N ALA A 102 16.24 -13.15 -7.82
CA ALA A 102 17.08 -12.11 -8.40
C ALA A 102 16.91 -11.93 -9.92
N GLU A 103 16.49 -12.98 -10.62
CA GLU A 103 16.19 -12.93 -12.05
C GLU A 103 14.88 -12.17 -12.29
N LYS A 104 13.82 -12.45 -11.52
CA LYS A 104 12.57 -11.68 -11.61
C LYS A 104 12.75 -10.22 -11.22
N ILE A 105 13.61 -9.91 -10.25
CA ILE A 105 13.97 -8.53 -9.90
C ILE A 105 14.55 -7.80 -11.12
N GLU A 106 15.52 -8.41 -11.82
CA GLU A 106 16.13 -7.82 -13.01
C GLU A 106 15.10 -7.63 -14.13
N GLN A 107 14.28 -8.64 -14.41
CA GLN A 107 13.20 -8.56 -15.41
C GLN A 107 12.19 -7.45 -15.07
N ARG A 108 11.82 -7.31 -13.79
CA ARG A 108 10.87 -6.28 -13.35
C ARG A 108 11.47 -4.89 -13.46
N LEU A 109 12.73 -4.70 -13.09
CA LEU A 109 13.45 -3.43 -13.28
C LEU A 109 13.52 -3.02 -14.76
N LEU A 110 13.81 -3.95 -15.67
CA LEU A 110 13.76 -3.69 -17.11
C LEU A 110 12.35 -3.25 -17.54
N SER A 111 11.30 -3.88 -17.01
CA SER A 111 9.90 -3.50 -17.32
C SER A 111 9.51 -2.11 -16.82
N PHE A 112 10.18 -1.61 -15.77
CA PHE A 112 10.04 -0.23 -15.30
C PHE A 112 10.89 0.79 -16.08
N GLY A 113 11.73 0.32 -17.01
CA GLY A 113 12.58 1.16 -17.86
C GLY A 113 13.97 1.43 -17.28
N TYR A 114 14.39 0.74 -16.23
CA TYR A 114 15.80 0.75 -15.82
C TYR A 114 16.62 -0.09 -16.80
N GLY A 115 17.83 0.37 -17.15
CA GLY A 115 18.75 -0.35 -18.02
C GLY A 115 19.52 -1.47 -17.31
N SER A 116 19.61 -1.42 -15.98
CA SER A 116 20.33 -2.40 -15.16
C SER A 116 19.90 -2.30 -13.68
N VAL A 117 20.25 -3.31 -12.88
CA VAL A 117 20.11 -3.25 -11.41
C VAL A 117 21.03 -2.20 -10.79
N GLY A 118 22.19 -1.96 -11.40
CA GLY A 118 23.08 -0.88 -11.00
C GLY A 118 22.46 0.51 -11.17
N GLN A 119 21.79 0.75 -12.30
CA GLN A 119 21.06 2.00 -12.53
C GLN A 119 19.94 2.18 -11.51
N TRP A 120 19.21 1.12 -11.15
CA TRP A 120 18.20 1.16 -10.09
C TRP A 120 18.77 1.73 -8.79
N TYR A 121 19.91 1.22 -8.30
CA TYR A 121 20.52 1.72 -7.07
C TYR A 121 20.98 3.19 -7.17
N ARG A 122 21.48 3.62 -8.34
CA ARG A 122 21.83 5.03 -8.55
C ARG A 122 20.61 5.94 -8.56
N VAL A 123 19.52 5.51 -9.19
CA VAL A 123 18.26 6.25 -9.20
C VAL A 123 17.68 6.35 -7.80
N ARG A 124 17.63 5.23 -7.07
CA ARG A 124 17.22 5.19 -5.67
C ARG A 124 18.02 6.18 -4.80
N SER A 125 19.35 6.16 -4.93
CA SER A 125 20.23 7.08 -4.20
C SER A 125 20.03 8.54 -4.60
N THR A 126 19.76 8.80 -5.89
CA THR A 126 19.44 10.15 -6.39
C THR A 126 18.14 10.67 -5.78
N VAL A 127 17.07 9.87 -5.77
CA VAL A 127 15.80 10.27 -5.13
C VAL A 127 15.99 10.48 -3.62
N LEU A 128 16.70 9.59 -2.92
CA LEU A 128 17.01 9.75 -1.49
C LEU A 128 17.83 11.01 -1.19
N LYS A 129 18.76 11.39 -2.07
CA LYS A 129 19.52 12.64 -1.95
C LYS A 129 18.62 13.88 -1.94
N TYR A 130 17.59 13.90 -2.78
CA TYR A 130 16.72 15.08 -2.94
C TYR A 130 15.51 15.10 -1.99
N TYR A 131 14.94 13.93 -1.71
CA TYR A 131 13.65 13.83 -1.00
C TYR A 131 13.73 13.05 0.31
N GLY A 132 14.79 12.26 0.52
CA GLY A 132 14.96 11.47 1.73
C GLY A 132 15.29 12.30 2.97
N GLU A 133 15.01 11.75 4.14
CA GLU A 133 15.43 12.34 5.40
C GLU A 133 16.92 12.16 5.61
N ARG A 134 17.63 13.27 5.84
CA ARG A 134 19.08 13.26 6.05
C ARG A 134 19.41 13.00 7.51
N THR A 135 20.03 11.86 7.79
CA THR A 135 20.50 11.49 9.15
C THR A 135 21.99 11.70 9.37
N GLY A 136 22.72 12.15 8.34
CA GLY A 136 24.17 12.34 8.38
C GLY A 136 24.72 13.07 7.15
N PRO A 137 26.04 13.24 7.01
CA PRO A 137 26.62 14.08 5.97
C PRO A 137 26.71 13.42 4.59
N LEU A 138 26.46 12.12 4.47
CA LEU A 138 26.69 11.34 3.24
C LEU A 138 25.37 10.93 2.58
N VAL A 139 25.38 10.63 1.28
CA VAL A 139 24.20 10.08 0.57
C VAL A 139 23.71 8.79 1.23
N ALA A 140 24.63 7.93 1.69
CA ALA A 140 24.30 6.71 2.43
C ALA A 140 23.54 6.96 3.75
N ASN A 141 23.48 8.20 4.24
CA ASN A 141 22.71 8.58 5.44
C ASN A 141 21.33 9.15 5.10
N CYS A 142 20.95 9.24 3.83
CA CYS A 142 19.58 9.57 3.44
C CYS A 142 18.71 8.32 3.54
N VAL A 143 17.58 8.42 4.23
CA VAL A 143 16.63 7.32 4.42
C VAL A 143 15.25 7.70 3.89
N PHE A 144 14.45 6.68 3.56
CA PHE A 144 13.02 6.88 3.33
C PHE A 144 12.37 7.24 4.67
N GLY A 145 11.76 8.42 4.75
CA GLY A 145 11.18 8.94 5.97
C GLY A 145 10.28 10.15 5.71
N GLY A 146 9.42 10.44 6.66
CA GLY A 146 8.51 11.58 6.62
C GLY A 146 7.24 11.37 5.80
N ASP A 147 6.37 12.37 5.86
CA ASP A 147 5.00 12.33 5.34
C ASP A 147 4.94 12.05 3.83
N ALA A 148 5.88 12.58 3.05
CA ALA A 148 5.92 12.38 1.60
C ALA A 148 6.14 10.90 1.21
N PHE A 149 7.04 10.20 1.92
CA PHE A 149 7.27 8.77 1.69
C PHE A 149 6.13 7.91 2.24
N ALA A 150 5.52 8.31 3.36
CA ALA A 150 4.34 7.64 3.88
C ALA A 150 3.17 7.71 2.88
N ALA A 151 2.85 8.90 2.37
CA ALA A 151 1.81 9.08 1.36
C ALA A 151 2.11 8.28 0.07
N ALA A 152 3.36 8.29 -0.39
CA ALA A 152 3.80 7.50 -1.54
C ALA A 152 3.66 5.99 -1.30
N ALA A 153 4.01 5.49 -0.10
CA ALA A 153 3.89 4.08 0.27
C ALA A 153 2.43 3.60 0.33
N TRP A 154 1.51 4.46 0.75
CA TRP A 154 0.07 4.18 0.69
C TRP A 154 -0.40 4.04 -0.75
N LYS A 155 -0.08 5.01 -1.62
CA LYS A 155 -0.44 4.95 -3.05
C LYS A 155 0.16 3.72 -3.73
N ALA A 156 1.43 3.43 -3.46
CA ALA A 156 2.12 2.24 -3.95
C ALA A 156 1.47 0.94 -3.48
N SER A 157 1.10 0.84 -2.21
CA SER A 157 0.36 -0.31 -1.65
C SER A 157 -0.96 -0.52 -2.37
N ARG A 158 -1.76 0.53 -2.57
CA ARG A 158 -3.04 0.44 -3.29
C ARG A 158 -2.86 0.01 -4.73
N ARG A 159 -1.89 0.59 -5.45
CA ARG A 159 -1.56 0.16 -6.82
C ARG A 159 -1.16 -1.30 -6.87
N LEU A 160 -0.34 -1.76 -5.92
CA LEU A 160 0.09 -3.16 -5.84
C LEU A 160 -1.07 -4.10 -5.52
N GLU A 161 -2.00 -3.71 -4.64
CA GLU A 161 -3.23 -4.46 -4.38
C GLU A 161 -4.10 -4.57 -5.64
N THR A 162 -4.25 -3.48 -6.40
CA THR A 162 -4.98 -3.48 -7.67
C THR A 162 -4.32 -4.40 -8.69
N GLU A 163 -3.01 -4.26 -8.93
CA GLU A 163 -2.27 -5.11 -9.87
C GLU A 163 -2.34 -6.60 -9.46
N ARG A 164 -2.26 -6.91 -8.16
CA ARG A 164 -2.45 -8.27 -7.64
C ARG A 164 -3.86 -8.78 -7.88
N GLY A 165 -4.87 -7.95 -7.66
CA GLY A 165 -6.25 -8.32 -7.92
C GLY A 165 -6.51 -8.59 -9.40
N GLU A 166 -6.03 -7.71 -10.28
CA GLU A 166 -6.10 -7.91 -11.73
C GLU A 166 -5.38 -9.19 -12.17
N ALA A 167 -4.18 -9.45 -11.65
CA ALA A 167 -3.45 -10.69 -11.93
C ALA A 167 -4.21 -11.92 -11.43
N ALA A 168 -4.86 -11.86 -10.27
CA ALA A 168 -5.69 -12.94 -9.75
C ALA A 168 -6.90 -13.22 -10.64
N LEU A 169 -7.57 -12.17 -11.14
CA LEU A 169 -8.68 -12.30 -12.08
C LEU A 169 -8.23 -12.86 -13.44
N GLN A 170 -7.07 -12.43 -13.94
CA GLN A 170 -6.49 -12.98 -15.17
C GLN A 170 -6.12 -14.45 -15.02
N ALA A 171 -5.56 -14.85 -13.87
CA ALA A 171 -5.21 -16.23 -13.57
C ALA A 171 -6.43 -17.13 -13.39
N ASN A 172 -7.56 -16.57 -12.93
CA ASN A 172 -8.81 -17.29 -12.79
C ASN A 172 -10.01 -16.47 -13.31
N PRO A 173 -10.21 -16.43 -14.64
CA PRO A 173 -11.31 -15.65 -15.25
C PRO A 173 -12.69 -16.10 -14.75
N GLY A 174 -12.82 -17.36 -14.32
CA GLY A 174 -14.04 -17.94 -13.75
C GLY A 174 -14.50 -17.26 -12.45
N LEU A 175 -13.66 -16.46 -11.79
CA LEU A 175 -14.03 -15.71 -10.59
C LEU A 175 -15.18 -14.73 -10.83
N MET A 176 -15.27 -14.15 -12.04
CA MET A 176 -16.26 -13.13 -12.38
C MET A 176 -17.46 -13.66 -13.17
N GLU A 177 -17.51 -14.97 -13.45
CA GLU A 177 -18.61 -15.57 -14.22
C GLU A 177 -19.95 -15.41 -13.49
N PRO A 178 -21.01 -14.91 -14.16
CA PRO A 178 -22.31 -14.72 -13.55
C PRO A 178 -22.88 -16.01 -12.96
N ILE A 179 -23.56 -15.89 -11.81
CA ILE A 179 -24.24 -17.02 -11.18
C ILE A 179 -25.74 -16.84 -11.32
N ALA A 180 -26.42 -17.82 -11.91
CA ALA A 180 -27.88 -17.78 -12.13
C ALA A 180 -28.33 -16.50 -12.86
N GLY A 181 -27.51 -15.99 -13.79
CA GLY A 181 -27.76 -14.75 -14.53
C GLY A 181 -27.42 -13.47 -13.76
N VAL A 182 -26.90 -13.56 -12.54
CA VAL A 182 -26.52 -12.43 -11.69
C VAL A 182 -25.01 -12.18 -11.81
N SER A 183 -24.63 -11.07 -12.46
CA SER A 183 -23.23 -10.62 -12.48
C SER A 183 -22.76 -10.20 -11.09
N PHE A 184 -21.45 -10.08 -10.89
CA PHE A 184 -20.90 -9.65 -9.61
C PHE A 184 -21.38 -8.24 -9.20
N GLU A 185 -21.43 -7.32 -10.16
CA GLU A 185 -21.87 -5.94 -9.95
C GLU A 185 -23.36 -5.89 -9.57
N LEU A 186 -24.19 -6.66 -10.28
CA LEU A 186 -25.62 -6.77 -9.96
C LEU A 186 -25.81 -7.41 -8.58
N TYR A 187 -25.02 -8.43 -8.24
CA TYR A 187 -25.03 -9.05 -6.93
C TYR A 187 -24.70 -8.03 -5.82
N ALA A 188 -23.63 -7.25 -5.97
CA ALA A 188 -23.26 -6.21 -5.01
C ALA A 188 -24.36 -5.14 -4.85
N GLN A 189 -24.95 -4.69 -5.97
CA GLN A 189 -26.05 -3.72 -5.98
C GLN A 189 -27.27 -4.23 -5.22
N LEU A 190 -27.73 -5.44 -5.52
CA LEU A 190 -28.89 -6.06 -4.88
C LEU A 190 -28.61 -6.34 -3.39
N THR A 191 -27.40 -6.77 -3.04
CA THR A 191 -27.00 -7.00 -1.65
C THR A 191 -26.99 -5.71 -0.83
N ALA A 192 -26.60 -4.58 -1.42
CA ALA A 192 -26.68 -3.29 -0.74
C ALA A 192 -28.12 -2.86 -0.46
N LYS A 193 -29.07 -3.23 -1.34
CA LYS A 193 -30.48 -2.86 -1.19
C LYS A 193 -31.26 -3.76 -0.25
N VAL A 194 -30.95 -5.05 -0.16
CA VAL A 194 -31.76 -6.05 0.57
C VAL A 194 -32.02 -5.69 2.03
N ALA A 195 -31.08 -5.00 2.70
CA ALA A 195 -31.22 -4.59 4.09
C ALA A 195 -32.10 -3.33 4.28
N SER A 196 -32.39 -2.60 3.20
CA SER A 196 -33.06 -1.30 3.22
C SER A 196 -34.51 -1.32 2.69
N VAL A 197 -34.98 -2.48 2.22
CA VAL A 197 -36.32 -2.64 1.63
C VAL A 197 -37.05 -3.81 2.28
N SER A 198 -38.38 -3.79 2.23
CA SER A 198 -39.18 -4.96 2.62
C SER A 198 -39.00 -6.12 1.63
N GLU A 199 -39.37 -7.33 2.05
CA GLU A 199 -39.29 -8.53 1.19
C GLU A 199 -40.10 -8.37 -0.11
N SER A 200 -41.29 -7.77 -0.04
CA SER A 200 -42.14 -7.55 -1.22
C SER A 200 -41.53 -6.53 -2.19
N GLU A 201 -40.93 -5.45 -1.68
CA GLU A 201 -40.19 -4.48 -2.48
C GLU A 201 -38.95 -5.09 -3.11
N PHE A 202 -38.25 -5.95 -2.37
CA PHE A 202 -37.08 -6.66 -2.90
C PHE A 202 -37.47 -7.62 -4.03
N VAL A 203 -38.56 -8.37 -3.89
CA VAL A 203 -39.09 -9.22 -4.98
C VAL A 203 -39.42 -8.40 -6.23
N GLN A 204 -40.02 -7.21 -6.06
CA GLN A 204 -40.27 -6.31 -7.18
C GLN A 204 -38.98 -5.80 -7.82
N LEU A 205 -37.97 -5.46 -7.02
CA LEU A 205 -36.65 -5.06 -7.50
C LEU A 205 -36.00 -6.18 -8.32
N LEU A 206 -35.98 -7.41 -7.82
CA LEU A 206 -35.47 -8.58 -8.55
C LEU A 206 -36.16 -8.73 -9.92
N ALA A 207 -37.49 -8.57 -9.97
CA ALA A 207 -38.24 -8.66 -11.21
C ALA A 207 -37.84 -7.60 -12.25
N THR A 208 -37.41 -6.39 -11.82
CA THR A 208 -36.89 -5.36 -12.76
C THR A 208 -35.61 -5.79 -13.48
N HIS A 209 -34.88 -6.76 -12.90
CA HIS A 209 -33.69 -7.35 -13.49
C HIS A 209 -33.96 -8.71 -14.14
N GLY A 210 -35.23 -9.12 -14.26
CA GLY A 210 -35.59 -10.43 -14.81
C GLY A 210 -35.23 -11.61 -13.90
N LEU A 211 -35.07 -11.35 -12.60
CA LEU A 211 -34.74 -12.35 -11.58
C LEU A 211 -35.96 -12.69 -10.73
N ASP A 212 -35.94 -13.88 -10.14
CA ASP A 212 -36.86 -14.30 -9.10
C ASP A 212 -36.11 -14.62 -7.79
N MET A 213 -36.86 -14.84 -6.71
CA MET A 213 -36.27 -15.13 -5.40
C MET A 213 -35.42 -16.43 -5.41
N PRO A 214 -35.83 -17.53 -6.07
CA PRO A 214 -34.97 -18.70 -6.25
C PRO A 214 -33.61 -18.40 -6.91
N ALA A 215 -33.60 -17.66 -8.02
CA ALA A 215 -32.37 -17.26 -8.71
C ALA A 215 -31.49 -16.38 -7.82
N TRP A 216 -32.09 -15.43 -7.09
CA TRP A 216 -31.38 -14.60 -6.12
C TRP A 216 -30.75 -15.43 -5.00
N LEU A 217 -31.48 -16.34 -4.36
CA LEU A 217 -30.96 -17.14 -3.26
C LEU A 217 -29.81 -18.04 -3.72
N GLN A 218 -29.91 -18.60 -4.93
CA GLN A 218 -28.82 -19.35 -5.55
C GLN A 218 -27.59 -18.46 -5.77
N ALA A 219 -27.77 -17.31 -6.40
CA ALA A 219 -26.69 -16.36 -6.66
C ALA A 219 -26.03 -15.89 -5.35
N ASN A 220 -26.82 -15.49 -4.35
CA ASN A 220 -26.32 -15.02 -3.07
C ASN A 220 -25.47 -16.06 -2.34
N SER A 221 -25.96 -17.31 -2.28
CA SER A 221 -25.22 -18.41 -1.66
C SER A 221 -23.88 -18.68 -2.36
N GLN A 222 -23.89 -18.75 -3.68
CA GLN A 222 -22.69 -19.07 -4.45
C GLN A 222 -21.70 -17.91 -4.54
N TRP A 223 -22.15 -16.66 -4.65
CA TRP A 223 -21.26 -15.50 -4.59
C TRP A 223 -20.61 -15.39 -3.21
N THR A 224 -21.37 -15.59 -2.13
CA THR A 224 -20.83 -15.65 -0.77
C THR A 224 -19.78 -16.75 -0.66
N ALA A 225 -20.08 -17.96 -1.14
CA ALA A 225 -19.11 -19.06 -1.12
C ALA A 225 -17.88 -18.77 -1.98
N ARG A 226 -18.03 -18.11 -3.13
CA ARG A 226 -16.92 -17.74 -4.01
C ARG A 226 -16.01 -16.70 -3.35
N MET A 227 -16.58 -15.68 -2.72
CA MET A 227 -15.83 -14.70 -1.94
C MET A 227 -15.10 -15.34 -0.76
N GLN A 228 -15.76 -16.26 -0.03
CA GLN A 228 -15.13 -16.98 1.09
C GLN A 228 -13.95 -17.86 0.66
N ASN A 229 -13.99 -18.40 -0.56
CA ASN A 229 -12.92 -19.24 -1.11
C ASN A 229 -11.88 -18.46 -1.92
N ASP A 230 -12.06 -17.15 -2.10
CA ASP A 230 -11.11 -16.30 -2.79
C ASP A 230 -9.92 -15.97 -1.87
N SER A 231 -8.86 -16.76 -1.98
CA SER A 231 -7.63 -16.56 -1.22
C SER A 231 -6.86 -15.30 -1.61
N SER A 232 -7.17 -14.67 -2.75
CA SER A 232 -6.54 -13.41 -3.15
C SER A 232 -7.15 -12.19 -2.47
N GLY A 233 -8.35 -12.32 -1.89
CA GLY A 233 -9.13 -11.21 -1.31
C GLY A 233 -9.71 -10.24 -2.35
N THR A 234 -9.54 -10.52 -3.64
CA THR A 234 -9.93 -9.63 -4.74
C THR A 234 -11.44 -9.41 -4.79
N LEU A 235 -12.23 -10.49 -4.72
CA LEU A 235 -13.69 -10.40 -4.75
C LEU A 235 -14.22 -9.69 -3.49
N GLY A 236 -13.61 -9.92 -2.33
CA GLY A 236 -13.97 -9.21 -1.10
C GLY A 236 -13.77 -7.69 -1.23
N ARG A 237 -12.62 -7.27 -1.77
CA ARG A 237 -12.33 -5.84 -2.03
C ARG A 237 -13.32 -5.23 -3.02
N LEU A 238 -13.49 -5.86 -4.19
CA LEU A 238 -14.41 -5.37 -5.23
C LEU A 238 -15.86 -5.31 -4.73
N PHE A 239 -16.28 -6.28 -3.91
CA PHE A 239 -17.61 -6.28 -3.31
C PHE A 239 -17.78 -5.09 -2.37
N GLY A 240 -16.81 -4.84 -1.49
CA GLY A 240 -16.83 -3.70 -0.57
C GLY A 240 -16.89 -2.36 -1.28
N GLU A 241 -16.08 -2.17 -2.33
CA GLU A 241 -16.09 -0.96 -3.16
C GLU A 241 -17.45 -0.78 -3.87
N ALA A 242 -17.98 -1.83 -4.49
CA ALA A 242 -19.28 -1.77 -5.17
C ALA A 242 -20.45 -1.53 -4.19
N TYR A 243 -20.39 -2.11 -2.99
CA TYR A 243 -21.36 -1.91 -1.93
C TYR A 243 -21.35 -0.46 -1.43
N MET A 244 -20.17 0.09 -1.10
CA MET A 244 -20.03 1.50 -0.70
C MET A 244 -20.50 2.46 -1.79
N ALA A 245 -20.22 2.16 -3.06
CA ALA A 245 -20.69 2.94 -4.20
C ALA A 245 -22.24 3.02 -4.30
N GLN A 246 -22.99 2.13 -3.65
CA GLN A 246 -24.46 2.21 -3.59
C GLN A 246 -24.98 3.29 -2.64
N GLY A 247 -24.12 3.87 -1.80
CA GLY A 247 -24.48 4.96 -0.89
C GLY A 247 -25.59 4.60 0.09
N VAL A 248 -25.52 3.39 0.66
CA VAL A 248 -26.49 2.92 1.65
C VAL A 248 -26.16 3.47 3.04
N GLY A 249 -27.20 3.81 3.80
CA GLY A 249 -27.09 4.40 5.14
C GLY A 249 -27.21 5.92 5.14
N ALA A 250 -27.30 6.50 6.34
CA ALA A 250 -27.38 7.96 6.52
C ALA A 250 -26.11 8.67 6.02
N HIS A 251 -24.97 7.99 6.07
CA HIS A 251 -23.68 8.50 5.60
C HIS A 251 -23.24 7.89 4.26
N GLY A 252 -24.15 7.28 3.50
CA GLY A 252 -23.84 6.63 2.22
C GLY A 252 -23.16 7.53 1.20
N ALA A 253 -23.52 8.82 1.15
CA ALA A 253 -22.87 9.79 0.26
C ALA A 253 -21.36 9.96 0.55
N ALA A 254 -20.95 9.80 1.82
CA ALA A 254 -19.54 9.86 2.20
C ALA A 254 -18.76 8.64 1.70
N GLY A 255 -19.37 7.44 1.78
CA GLY A 255 -18.81 6.22 1.19
C GLY A 255 -18.67 6.32 -0.33
N GLN A 256 -19.68 6.86 -1.01
CA GLN A 256 -19.61 7.14 -2.46
C GLN A 256 -18.50 8.12 -2.81
N ALA A 257 -18.38 9.22 -2.06
CA ALA A 257 -17.35 10.21 -2.27
C ALA A 257 -15.94 9.62 -2.05
N ALA A 258 -15.78 8.70 -1.09
CA ALA A 258 -14.52 7.99 -0.87
C ALA A 258 -14.16 7.08 -2.05
N VAL A 259 -15.10 6.25 -2.52
CA VAL A 259 -14.87 5.36 -3.68
C VAL A 259 -14.55 6.17 -4.94
N ALA A 260 -15.18 7.34 -5.13
CA ALA A 260 -14.93 8.21 -6.29
C ALA A 260 -13.49 8.78 -6.36
N THR A 261 -12.70 8.67 -5.28
CA THR A 261 -11.28 9.02 -5.29
C THR A 261 -10.40 7.90 -5.84
N ASP A 262 -10.96 6.71 -6.09
CA ASP A 262 -10.24 5.45 -6.33
C ASP A 262 -9.18 5.15 -5.25
N PHE A 263 -9.27 5.80 -4.09
CA PHE A 263 -8.27 5.79 -3.02
C PHE A 263 -6.86 6.14 -3.53
N ASN A 264 -6.77 7.03 -4.52
CA ASN A 264 -5.52 7.44 -5.17
C ASN A 264 -4.70 8.50 -4.38
N GLY A 265 -5.11 8.76 -3.13
CA GLY A 265 -4.56 9.80 -2.26
C GLY A 265 -5.20 11.18 -2.43
N THR A 266 -6.24 11.32 -3.25
CA THR A 266 -7.11 12.50 -3.25
C THR A 266 -8.14 12.37 -2.12
N GLY A 267 -8.44 13.45 -1.41
CA GLY A 267 -9.47 13.46 -0.38
C GLY A 267 -10.88 13.47 -0.95
N ALA A 268 -11.77 12.71 -0.35
CA ALA A 268 -13.17 12.64 -0.76
C ALA A 268 -13.87 13.99 -0.61
N GLY A 269 -14.49 14.48 -1.70
CA GLY A 269 -15.30 15.69 -1.68
C GLY A 269 -16.60 15.56 -0.86
N GLY A 270 -17.47 16.57 -0.97
CA GLY A 270 -18.77 16.57 -0.31
C GLY A 270 -18.74 17.12 1.13
N GLU A 271 -19.89 17.00 1.80
CA GLU A 271 -20.06 17.41 3.19
C GLU A 271 -19.31 16.45 4.13
N GLU A 272 -18.63 17.01 5.13
CA GLU A 272 -17.99 16.25 6.19
C GLU A 272 -19.04 15.42 6.94
N PRO A 273 -18.95 14.07 6.92
CA PRO A 273 -20.03 13.24 7.45
C PRO A 273 -20.11 13.28 8.98
N MET A 274 -18.99 13.57 9.64
CA MET A 274 -18.85 13.65 11.09
C MET A 274 -17.53 14.38 11.37
N SER A 275 -17.51 15.27 12.37
CA SER A 275 -16.27 15.98 12.73
C SER A 275 -15.09 15.04 12.97
N PHE A 276 -13.88 15.43 12.58
CA PHE A 276 -12.66 14.63 12.79
C PHE A 276 -12.52 14.10 14.22
N GLU A 277 -12.74 14.97 15.22
CA GLU A 277 -12.67 14.60 16.63
C GLU A 277 -13.64 13.47 17.00
N ARG A 278 -14.90 13.62 16.57
CA ARG A 278 -15.96 12.65 16.83
C ARG A 278 -15.73 11.32 16.11
N TYR A 279 -15.13 11.36 14.92
CA TYR A 279 -14.69 10.16 14.22
C TYR A 279 -13.57 9.43 14.99
N CYS A 280 -12.56 10.17 15.48
CA CYS A 280 -11.49 9.58 16.30
C CYS A 280 -12.03 8.95 17.60
N GLU A 281 -13.00 9.61 18.24
CA GLU A 281 -13.68 9.09 19.43
C GLU A 281 -14.43 7.79 19.13
N LEU A 282 -15.19 7.75 18.03
CA LEU A 282 -15.90 6.56 17.59
C LEU A 282 -14.93 5.41 17.28
N ALA A 283 -13.86 5.67 16.54
CA ALA A 283 -12.85 4.67 16.21
C ALA A 283 -12.16 4.11 17.48
N GLY A 284 -11.79 4.98 18.43
CA GLY A 284 -11.18 4.56 19.70
C GLY A 284 -12.13 3.76 20.59
N ALA A 285 -13.40 4.17 20.65
CA ALA A 285 -14.43 3.44 21.38
C ALA A 285 -14.63 2.03 20.81
N MET A 286 -14.70 1.90 19.48
CA MET A 286 -14.83 0.61 18.81
C MET A 286 -13.61 -0.29 19.03
N ALA A 287 -12.39 0.27 19.01
CA ALA A 287 -11.18 -0.48 19.32
C ALA A 287 -11.21 -1.05 20.74
N ALA A 288 -11.61 -0.25 21.74
CA ALA A 288 -11.74 -0.71 23.12
C ALA A 288 -12.83 -1.79 23.29
N TRP A 289 -14.00 -1.60 22.67
CA TRP A 289 -15.12 -2.54 22.78
C TRP A 289 -14.85 -3.88 22.11
N GLY A 290 -14.09 -3.89 21.01
CA GLY A 290 -13.64 -5.11 20.35
C GLY A 290 -12.83 -6.02 21.29
N GLU A 291 -11.96 -5.44 22.12
CA GLU A 291 -11.19 -6.18 23.13
C GLU A 291 -12.03 -6.62 24.33
N MET A 292 -13.06 -5.85 24.68
CA MET A 292 -13.93 -6.12 25.83
C MET A 292 -15.07 -7.11 25.52
N GLY A 293 -15.26 -7.52 24.26
CA GLY A 293 -16.37 -8.39 23.85
C GLY A 293 -17.75 -7.76 24.03
N VAL A 294 -17.83 -6.43 23.96
CA VAL A 294 -19.09 -5.68 24.09
C VAL A 294 -19.88 -5.75 22.78
N ASP A 295 -21.21 -5.69 22.85
CA ASP A 295 -22.06 -5.53 21.67
C ASP A 295 -21.82 -4.15 21.03
N MET A 296 -20.86 -4.14 20.11
CA MET A 296 -20.39 -2.96 19.42
C MET A 296 -21.50 -2.31 18.58
N SER A 297 -22.40 -3.10 17.99
CA SER A 297 -23.50 -2.53 17.21
C SER A 297 -24.43 -1.71 18.09
N ALA A 298 -24.82 -2.28 19.24
CA ALA A 298 -25.68 -1.59 20.19
C ALA A 298 -25.00 -0.34 20.79
N GLU A 299 -23.72 -0.42 21.15
CA GLU A 299 -23.01 0.71 21.76
C GLU A 299 -22.71 1.85 20.78
N VAL A 300 -22.36 1.55 19.53
CA VAL A 300 -22.15 2.57 18.49
C VAL A 300 -23.45 3.33 18.23
N GLU A 301 -24.56 2.62 18.04
CA GLU A 301 -25.86 3.25 17.84
C GLU A 301 -26.27 4.08 19.07
N ARG A 302 -26.16 3.51 20.27
CA ARG A 302 -26.57 4.18 21.51
C ARG A 302 -25.76 5.45 21.81
N ARG A 303 -24.46 5.48 21.52
CA ARG A 303 -23.57 6.60 21.90
C ARG A 303 -23.33 7.60 20.78
N PHE A 304 -23.34 7.15 19.54
CA PHE A 304 -22.97 7.97 18.38
C PHE A 304 -24.14 8.20 17.42
N GLY A 305 -25.25 7.47 17.56
CA GLY A 305 -26.42 7.62 16.70
C GLY A 305 -26.15 7.20 15.26
N VAL A 306 -25.15 6.35 15.03
CA VAL A 306 -24.77 5.84 13.71
C VAL A 306 -24.81 4.32 13.72
N SER A 307 -25.07 3.70 12.57
CA SER A 307 -24.93 2.25 12.43
C SER A 307 -23.48 1.84 12.19
N ILE A 308 -23.17 0.55 12.33
CA ILE A 308 -21.85 0.01 11.94
C ILE A 308 -21.57 0.22 10.45
N MET A 309 -22.59 0.16 9.62
CA MET A 309 -22.48 0.45 8.19
C MET A 309 -22.13 1.93 7.95
N ASP A 310 -22.79 2.85 8.66
CA ASP A 310 -22.47 4.28 8.59
C ASP A 310 -21.05 4.57 9.06
N TYR A 311 -20.58 3.89 10.11
CA TYR A 311 -19.18 3.97 10.53
C TYR A 311 -18.23 3.60 9.39
N GLY A 312 -18.51 2.52 8.63
CA GLY A 312 -17.71 2.16 7.46
C GLY A 312 -17.64 3.28 6.42
N ASN A 313 -18.77 3.91 6.10
CA ASN A 313 -18.81 5.03 5.17
C ASN A 313 -18.05 6.27 5.68
N ILE A 314 -18.23 6.63 6.96
CA ILE A 314 -17.52 7.74 7.62
C ILE A 314 -16.01 7.47 7.63
N ALA A 315 -15.60 6.26 7.99
CA ALA A 315 -14.21 5.85 8.07
C ALA A 315 -13.53 5.90 6.70
N SER A 316 -14.18 5.41 5.64
CA SER A 316 -13.66 5.49 4.28
C SER A 316 -13.45 6.94 3.82
N TRP A 317 -14.40 7.84 4.12
CA TRP A 317 -14.26 9.26 3.81
C TRP A 317 -13.06 9.88 4.54
N TRP A 318 -12.97 9.69 5.86
CA TRP A 318 -11.83 10.19 6.64
C TRP A 318 -10.50 9.58 6.24
N MET A 319 -10.48 8.31 5.84
CA MET A 319 -9.27 7.66 5.33
C MET A 319 -8.74 8.39 4.10
N THR A 320 -9.60 8.76 3.15
CA THR A 320 -9.15 9.54 1.97
C THR A 320 -8.64 10.93 2.35
N ARG A 321 -9.24 11.59 3.34
CA ARG A 321 -8.76 12.88 3.86
C ARG A 321 -7.42 12.76 4.57
N MET A 322 -7.24 11.73 5.38
CA MET A 322 -5.95 11.44 5.99
C MET A 322 -4.90 11.11 4.93
N MET A 323 -5.25 10.43 3.83
CA MET A 323 -4.32 10.18 2.73
C MET A 323 -3.90 11.46 2.00
N GLU A 324 -4.81 12.43 1.86
CA GLU A 324 -4.53 13.74 1.27
C GLU A 324 -3.66 14.61 2.20
N ASP A 325 -3.92 14.58 3.50
CA ASP A 325 -3.22 15.34 4.53
C ASP A 325 -2.71 14.41 5.65
N MET A 326 -1.44 14.00 5.52
CA MET A 326 -0.78 13.10 6.49
C MET A 326 -0.70 13.69 7.91
N SER A 327 -0.83 15.01 8.09
CA SER A 327 -0.87 15.59 9.44
C SER A 327 -2.10 15.13 10.21
N LEU A 328 -3.21 14.84 9.52
CA LEU A 328 -4.39 14.23 10.11
C LEU A 328 -4.12 12.79 10.54
N GLN A 329 -3.23 12.06 9.87
CA GLN A 329 -2.89 10.69 10.27
C GLN A 329 -2.19 10.67 11.64
N SER A 330 -1.23 11.56 11.89
CA SER A 330 -0.58 11.68 13.20
C SER A 330 -1.59 12.05 14.29
N ALA A 331 -2.44 13.06 14.03
CA ALA A 331 -3.48 13.47 14.96
C ALA A 331 -4.50 12.34 15.24
N TYR A 332 -4.85 11.55 14.21
CA TYR A 332 -5.72 10.40 14.35
C TYR A 332 -5.11 9.34 15.27
N SER A 333 -3.83 8.99 15.08
CA SER A 333 -3.15 8.01 15.94
C SER A 333 -3.15 8.41 17.42
N GLU A 334 -2.84 9.67 17.72
CA GLU A 334 -2.85 10.19 19.10
C GLU A 334 -4.25 10.14 19.73
N LYS A 335 -5.27 10.62 18.98
CA LYS A 335 -6.65 10.65 19.45
C LYS A 335 -7.24 9.26 19.60
N LEU A 336 -6.96 8.37 18.66
CA LEU A 336 -7.39 6.97 18.71
C LEU A 336 -6.89 6.31 20.01
N GLU A 337 -5.60 6.44 20.31
CA GLU A 337 -5.02 5.87 21.53
C GLU A 337 -5.62 6.49 22.80
N PHE A 338 -5.80 7.82 22.81
CA PHE A 338 -6.45 8.52 23.91
C PHE A 338 -7.87 7.98 24.18
N TYR A 339 -8.71 7.90 23.14
CA TYR A 339 -10.09 7.45 23.26
C TYR A 339 -10.19 5.95 23.56
N GLN A 340 -9.35 5.11 22.95
CA GLN A 340 -9.30 3.69 23.26
C GLN A 340 -9.02 3.47 24.75
N ARG A 341 -8.02 4.16 25.33
CA ARG A 341 -7.74 4.07 26.77
C ARG A 341 -8.91 4.57 27.62
N GLN A 342 -9.55 5.67 27.23
CA GLN A 342 -10.69 6.23 27.95
C GLN A 342 -11.88 5.25 28.01
N TYR A 343 -12.24 4.65 26.88
CA TYR A 343 -13.35 3.70 26.78
C TYR A 343 -13.02 2.35 27.42
N ALA A 344 -11.78 1.87 27.33
CA ALA A 344 -11.32 0.67 28.03
C ALA A 344 -11.38 0.84 29.57
N ALA A 345 -11.19 2.07 30.06
CA ALA A 345 -11.32 2.39 31.49
C ALA A 345 -12.79 2.57 31.95
N GLY A 346 -13.78 2.44 31.06
CA GLY A 346 -15.20 2.62 31.37
C GLY A 346 -15.60 4.06 31.68
N GLN A 347 -14.79 5.05 31.31
CA GLN A 347 -15.07 6.46 31.60
C GLN A 347 -15.99 7.06 30.52
N PRO A 348 -17.12 7.70 30.87
CA PRO A 348 -17.89 8.50 29.92
C PRO A 348 -17.11 9.76 29.55
N ASN A 349 -17.17 10.18 28.28
CA ASN A 349 -16.49 11.36 27.80
C ASN A 349 -17.12 12.65 28.37
N VAL A 350 -16.29 13.57 28.86
CA VAL A 350 -16.68 14.86 29.49
C VAL A 350 -16.69 16.01 28.46
N ALA A 351 -16.74 15.69 27.17
CA ALA A 351 -16.62 16.65 26.07
C ALA A 351 -17.90 17.46 25.76
N GLN A 352 -18.72 17.78 26.77
CA GLN A 352 -19.62 18.94 26.71
C GLN A 352 -18.93 20.12 27.39
N GLY A 353 -17.95 20.76 26.74
CA GLY A 353 -17.35 21.95 27.36
C GLY A 353 -16.05 22.52 26.83
N ILE A 354 -15.58 22.19 25.62
CA ILE A 354 -14.47 22.95 25.02
C ILE A 354 -14.87 23.36 23.61
N SER A 355 -15.36 24.59 23.51
CA SER A 355 -15.40 25.34 22.26
C SER A 355 -13.96 25.75 21.94
N PHE A 356 -13.50 25.47 20.72
CA PHE A 356 -12.41 26.21 20.10
C PHE A 356 -12.98 27.28 19.17
#